data_AF-A0A4V1USP5-F1
#
_entry.id   AF-A0A4V1USP5-F1
#
_cell.length_a   1.000
_cell.length_b   1.000
_cell.length_c   1.000
_cell.angle_alpha   90.00
_cell.angle_beta   90.00
_cell.angle_gamma   90.00
#
_symmetry.space_group_name_H-M   'P 1'
#
loop_
_entity.id
_entity.type
_entity.pdbx_description
1 polymer ?
#
loop_
_entity_poly.entity_id
_entity_poly.type
_entity_poly.pdbx_seq_one_letter_code
_entity_poly.pdbx_strand_id
1 'polypeptide(L)'
;MTGIHQFTRIGKVAMVGAFSKITRDVPPFMLVDGHHDEEVKDINAVGLRRMGIGADARLALHKACKLLYKSQLGLTNAMRIVREEVPQTPEVLTLLEFEERRFGGRHGRGDQK
;
A
#
# COMPACT_ATOMS: atom_id res chain seq x y z
N MET A 1 17.57 -1.77 -12.17
CA MET A 1 16.50 -1.34 -13.11
C MET A 1 15.17 -1.87 -12.58
N THR A 2 14.07 -1.14 -12.67
CA THR A 2 12.73 -1.59 -12.23
C THR A 2 11.72 -1.23 -13.31
N GLY A 3 10.88 -2.19 -13.71
CA GLY A 3 9.89 -1.99 -14.77
C GLY A 3 8.54 -1.61 -14.19
N ILE A 4 7.91 -0.55 -14.73
CA ILE A 4 6.57 -0.12 -14.35
C ILE A 4 5.68 -0.21 -15.58
N HIS A 5 4.62 -1.00 -15.49
CA HIS A 5 3.65 -1.17 -16.56
C HIS A 5 2.78 0.10 -16.72
N GLN A 6 2.27 0.36 -17.93
CA GLN A 6 1.40 1.50 -18.16
C GLN A 6 0.13 1.44 -17.29
N PHE A 7 -0.35 2.64 -16.94
CA PHE A 7 -1.53 2.89 -16.10
C PHE A 7 -1.39 2.48 -14.62
N THR A 8 -0.20 2.07 -14.21
CA THR A 8 0.14 1.87 -12.79
C THR A 8 0.40 3.21 -12.10
N ARG A 9 -0.15 3.39 -10.90
CA ARG A 9 0.21 4.48 -9.99
C ARG A 9 1.19 4.00 -8.91
N ILE A 10 2.14 4.87 -8.56
CA ILE A 10 3.04 4.68 -7.43
C ILE A 10 2.63 5.64 -6.31
N GLY A 11 2.26 5.08 -5.15
CA GLY A 11 1.82 5.84 -4.00
C GLY A 11 2.93 6.66 -3.33
N LYS A 12 2.53 7.71 -2.60
CA LYS A 12 3.42 8.61 -1.85
C LYS A 12 4.28 7.82 -0.85
N VAL A 13 5.58 8.13 -0.78
CA VAL A 13 6.55 7.46 0.12
C VAL A 13 6.60 5.93 -0.05
N ALA A 14 6.12 5.38 -1.18
CA ALA A 14 6.34 3.99 -1.48
C ALA A 14 7.81 3.74 -1.81
N MET A 15 8.27 2.52 -1.57
CA MET A 15 9.58 2.03 -2.04
C MET A 15 9.34 0.81 -2.91
N VAL A 16 9.99 0.77 -4.08
CA VAL A 16 9.97 -0.39 -4.96
C VAL A 16 11.36 -1.04 -4.96
N GLY A 17 11.40 -2.36 -4.79
CA GLY A 17 12.60 -3.16 -4.86
C GLY A 17 13.32 -3.03 -6.21
N ALA A 18 14.64 -3.21 -6.18
CA ALA A 18 15.43 -3.26 -7.41
C ALA A 18 15.02 -4.50 -8.22
N PHE A 19 14.99 -4.38 -9.55
CA PHE A 19 14.64 -5.49 -10.45
C PHE A 19 13.22 -6.04 -10.26
N SER A 20 12.34 -5.26 -9.63
CA SER A 20 10.91 -5.57 -9.56
C SER A 20 10.19 -5.34 -10.89
N LYS A 21 9.16 -6.13 -11.15
CA LYS A 21 8.19 -5.95 -12.25
C LYS A 21 6.86 -5.49 -11.66
N ILE A 22 6.52 -4.22 -11.85
CA ILE A 22 5.30 -3.64 -11.29
C ILE A 22 4.21 -3.60 -12.36
N THR A 23 3.13 -4.35 -12.14
CA THR A 23 1.95 -4.41 -13.03
C THR A 23 0.67 -3.88 -12.39
N ARG A 24 0.64 -3.77 -11.07
CA ARG A 24 -0.47 -3.27 -10.25
C ARG A 24 -0.09 -1.97 -9.55
N ASP A 25 -1.08 -1.22 -9.10
CA ASP A 25 -0.87 0.01 -8.33
C ASP A 25 -0.09 -0.30 -7.03
N VAL A 26 0.96 0.48 -6.79
CA VAL A 26 1.81 0.38 -5.59
C VAL A 26 1.20 1.27 -4.51
N PRO A 27 0.76 0.71 -3.37
CA PRO A 27 0.09 1.49 -2.33
C PRO A 27 1.04 2.50 -1.67
N PRO A 28 0.52 3.64 -1.19
CA PRO A 28 1.32 4.64 -0.50
C PRO A 28 1.92 4.06 0.78
N PHE A 29 3.10 4.56 1.14
CA PHE A 29 3.85 4.18 2.34
C PHE A 29 4.34 2.73 2.40
N MET A 30 4.08 1.91 1.38
CA MET A 30 4.45 0.51 1.35
C MET A 30 5.82 0.28 0.71
N LEU A 31 6.47 -0.80 1.13
CA LEU A 31 7.58 -1.42 0.46
C LEU A 31 7.06 -2.57 -0.38
N VAL A 32 7.20 -2.45 -1.70
CA VAL A 32 6.80 -3.47 -2.67
C VAL A 32 8.03 -4.05 -3.33
N ASP A 33 8.08 -5.37 -3.43
CA ASP A 33 9.16 -6.08 -4.10
C ASP A 33 8.65 -7.37 -4.75
N GLY A 34 9.29 -7.78 -5.84
CA GLY A 34 8.97 -9.00 -6.57
C GLY A 34 9.34 -8.94 -8.05
N HIS A 35 10.05 -9.95 -8.53
CA HIS A 35 10.44 -10.07 -9.93
C HIS A 35 9.35 -10.71 -10.81
N HIS A 36 8.70 -11.76 -10.29
CA HIS A 36 7.63 -12.48 -10.99
C HIS A 36 6.24 -12.03 -10.52
N ASP A 37 6.05 -11.98 -9.19
CA ASP A 37 4.85 -11.49 -8.53
C ASP A 37 5.21 -10.35 -7.58
N GLU A 38 4.72 -9.15 -7.86
CA GLU A 38 4.93 -8.00 -6.98
C GLU A 38 4.06 -8.11 -5.72
N GLU A 39 4.69 -7.92 -4.56
CA GLU A 39 4.02 -8.03 -3.27
C GLU A 39 4.39 -6.89 -2.34
N VAL A 40 3.41 -6.43 -1.55
CA VAL A 40 3.69 -5.60 -0.38
C VAL A 40 4.40 -6.45 0.66
N LYS A 41 5.62 -6.07 1.03
CA LYS A 41 6.40 -6.76 2.07
C LYS A 41 6.09 -6.21 3.46
N ASP A 42 6.15 -4.89 3.62
CA ASP A 42 5.81 -4.15 4.84
C ASP A 42 5.66 -2.66 4.50
N ILE A 43 5.57 -1.78 5.50
CA ILE A 43 5.70 -0.33 5.35
C ILE A 43 7.13 0.08 5.01
N ASN A 44 7.29 1.18 4.27
CA ASN A 44 8.56 1.86 4.05
C ASN A 44 8.98 2.64 5.31
N ALA A 45 9.33 1.92 6.38
CA ALA A 45 9.67 2.50 7.67
C ALA A 45 10.85 3.49 7.61
N VAL A 46 11.78 3.31 6.66
CA VAL A 46 12.90 4.24 6.44
C VAL A 46 12.40 5.54 5.81
N GLY A 47 11.62 5.46 4.72
CA GLY A 47 11.05 6.63 4.06
C GLY A 47 10.13 7.42 4.98
N LEU A 48 9.28 6.73 5.74
CA LEU A 48 8.38 7.35 6.73
C LEU A 48 9.16 8.12 7.82
N ARG A 49 10.24 7.53 8.37
CA ARG A 49 11.10 8.22 9.35
C ARG A 49 11.79 9.45 8.76
N ARG A 50 12.29 9.35 7.53
CA ARG A 50 12.92 10.49 6.84
C ARG A 50 11.95 11.63 6.55
N MET A 51 10.68 11.30 6.32
CA MET A 51 9.60 12.28 6.15
C MET A 51 9.10 12.88 7.47
N GLY A 52 9.67 12.51 8.62
CA GLY A 52 9.26 13.02 9.92
C GLY A 52 7.91 12.48 10.41
N ILE A 53 7.42 11.38 9.85
CA ILE A 53 6.13 10.80 10.26
C ILE A 53 6.29 10.14 11.64
N GLY A 54 5.41 10.54 12.56
CA GLY A 54 5.43 10.15 13.96
C GLY A 54 5.37 8.64 14.19
N ALA A 55 5.86 8.18 15.34
CA ALA A 55 5.87 6.75 15.68
C ALA A 55 4.46 6.14 15.69
N ASP A 56 3.47 6.87 16.21
CA ASP A 56 2.08 6.40 16.29
C ASP A 56 1.46 6.19 14.90
N ALA A 57 1.67 7.12 13.97
CA ALA A 57 1.21 6.98 12.59
C ALA A 57 1.91 5.83 11.86
N ARG A 58 3.22 5.65 12.08
CA ARG A 58 3.95 4.48 11.53
C ARG A 58 3.42 3.17 12.09
N LEU A 59 3.10 3.11 13.39
CA LEU A 59 2.52 1.92 14.01
C LEU A 59 1.11 1.63 13.46
N ALA A 60 0.29 2.66 13.29
CA ALA A 60 -1.03 2.56 12.67
C ALA A 60 -0.94 2.01 11.24
N LEU A 61 -0.03 2.57 10.41
CA LEU A 61 0.25 2.07 9.06
C LEU A 61 0.72 0.61 9.06
N HIS A 62 1.60 0.22 9.99
CA HIS A 62 2.07 -1.18 10.06
C HIS A 62 0.93 -2.14 10.40
N LYS A 63 0.03 -1.77 11.32
CA LYS A 63 -1.18 -2.55 11.62
C LYS A 63 -2.10 -2.65 10.39
N ALA A 64 -2.35 -1.53 9.73
CA ALA A 64 -3.15 -1.50 8.50
C ALA A 64 -2.55 -2.37 7.39
N CYS A 65 -1.23 -2.30 7.18
CA CYS A 65 -0.51 -3.14 6.21
C CYS A 65 -0.73 -4.64 6.47
N LYS A 66 -0.63 -5.08 7.74
CA LYS A 66 -0.88 -6.48 8.09
C LYS A 66 -2.30 -6.91 7.78
N LEU A 67 -3.29 -6.09 8.14
CA LEU A 67 -4.69 -6.39 7.86
C LEU A 67 -4.97 -6.43 6.35
N LEU A 68 -4.45 -5.49 5.56
CA LEU A 68 -4.74 -5.38 4.13
C LEU A 68 -4.03 -6.42 3.26
N TYR A 69 -2.78 -6.79 3.59
CA TYR A 69 -1.94 -7.59 2.67
C TYR A 69 -1.41 -8.90 3.25
N LYS A 70 -1.51 -9.13 4.57
CA LYS A 70 -0.97 -10.32 5.24
C LYS A 70 -2.02 -11.14 5.97
N SER A 71 -3.25 -10.64 6.07
CA SER A 71 -4.37 -11.40 6.61
C SER A 71 -4.97 -12.30 5.53
N GLN A 72 -5.76 -13.27 5.95
CA GLN A 72 -6.58 -14.10 5.05
C GLN A 72 -7.96 -13.47 4.77
N LEU A 73 -8.11 -12.16 5.01
CA LEU A 73 -9.34 -11.44 4.81
C LEU A 73 -9.46 -10.94 3.36
N GLY A 74 -10.67 -10.96 2.81
CA GLY A 74 -10.96 -10.22 1.59
C GLY A 74 -10.76 -8.71 1.80
N LEU A 75 -10.32 -7.99 0.76
CA LEU A 75 -9.93 -6.58 0.85
C LEU A 75 -11.01 -5.70 1.47
N THR A 76 -12.29 -5.87 1.12
CA THR A 76 -13.41 -5.12 1.70
C THR A 76 -13.53 -5.31 3.21
N ASN A 77 -13.38 -6.55 3.68
CA ASN A 77 -13.41 -6.85 5.12
C ASN A 77 -12.18 -6.30 5.84
N ALA A 78 -11.00 -6.41 5.21
CA ALA A 78 -9.78 -5.82 5.75
C ALA A 78 -9.90 -4.29 5.89
N MET A 79 -10.39 -3.59 4.86
CA MET A 79 -10.61 -2.14 4.92
C MET A 79 -11.60 -1.75 6.01
N ARG A 80 -12.69 -2.51 6.19
CA ARG A 80 -13.65 -2.30 7.28
C ARG A 80 -12.99 -2.42 8.65
N ILE A 81 -12.21 -3.48 8.88
CA ILE A 81 -11.51 -3.69 10.16
C ILE A 81 -10.46 -2.60 10.39
N VAL A 82 -9.74 -2.16 9.36
CA VAL A 82 -8.79 -1.04 9.49
C VAL A 82 -9.51 0.23 9.95
N ARG A 83 -10.73 0.50 9.47
CA ARG A 83 -11.52 1.66 9.91
C ARG A 83 -11.97 1.58 11.37
N GLU A 84 -12.26 0.37 11.84
CA GLU A 84 -12.77 0.13 13.19
C GLU A 84 -11.66 0.04 14.25
N GLU A 85 -10.56 -0.64 13.93
CA GLU A 85 -9.56 -1.06 14.94
C GLU A 85 -8.23 -0.31 14.87
N VAL A 86 -7.94 0.40 13.77
CA VAL A 86 -6.67 1.12 13.59
C VAL A 86 -6.90 2.62 13.81
N PRO A 87 -5.98 3.35 14.47
CA PRO A 87 -6.06 4.81 14.54
C PRO A 87 -6.10 5.45 13.15
N GLN A 88 -7.12 6.28 12.90
CA GLN A 88 -7.36 6.95 11.63
C GLN A 88 -6.46 8.18 11.45
N THR A 89 -5.16 7.95 11.33
CA THR A 89 -4.17 8.98 10.99
C THR A 89 -4.33 9.42 9.52
N PRO A 90 -3.88 10.63 9.13
CA PRO A 90 -3.93 11.08 7.74
C PRO A 90 -3.31 10.08 6.75
N GLU A 91 -2.25 9.40 7.15
CA GLU A 91 -1.58 8.38 6.35
C GLU A 91 -2.42 7.12 6.17
N VAL A 92 -3.10 6.66 7.22
CA VAL A 92 -4.01 5.50 7.14
C VAL A 92 -5.21 5.82 6.25
N LEU A 93 -5.78 7.03 6.37
CA LEU A 93 -6.87 7.48 5.50
C LEU A 93 -6.43 7.54 4.03
N THR A 94 -5.26 8.11 3.76
CA THR A 94 -4.67 8.14 2.41
C THR A 94 -4.48 6.74 1.83
N LEU A 95 -4.07 5.78 2.67
CA LEU A 95 -3.93 4.37 2.25
C LEU A 95 -5.30 3.74 1.93
N LEU A 96 -6.31 3.95 2.78
CA LEU A 96 -7.66 3.43 2.56
C LEU A 96 -8.29 3.98 1.28
N GLU A 97 -8.22 5.30 1.06
CA GLU A 97 -8.71 5.94 -0.18
C GLU A 97 -8.02 5.36 -1.43
N PHE A 98 -6.72 5.09 -1.32
CA PHE A 98 -5.97 4.48 -2.41
C PHE A 98 -6.44 3.05 -2.71
N GLU A 99 -6.66 2.24 -1.68
CA GLU A 99 -7.14 0.86 -1.83
C GLU A 99 -8.58 0.80 -2.35
N GLU A 100 -9.46 1.72 -1.94
CA GLU A 100 -10.82 1.79 -2.49
C GLU A 100 -10.81 2.13 -3.98
N ARG A 101 -10.03 3.13 -4.38
CA ARG A 101 -9.84 3.45 -5.80
C ARG A 101 -9.27 2.25 -6.55
N ARG A 102 -8.25 1.58 -6.01
CA ARG A 102 -7.60 0.42 -6.62
C ARG A 102 -8.57 -0.76 -6.77
N PHE A 103 -9.41 -1.00 -5.77
CA PHE A 103 -10.42 -2.06 -5.78
C PHE A 103 -11.51 -1.82 -6.83
N GLY A 104 -11.89 -0.56 -7.04
CA GLY A 104 -12.86 -0.17 -8.08
C GLY A 104 -12.33 -0.23 -9.52
N GLY A 105 -11.04 -0.47 -9.73
CA GLY A 105 -10.43 -0.58 -11.06
C GLY A 105 -10.27 -2.01 -11.56
N ARG A 106 -9.51 -2.17 -12.66
CA ARG A 106 -9.21 -3.49 -13.26
C ARG A 106 -7.77 -3.93 -13.01
N HIS A 107 -7.57 -5.23 -12.81
CA HIS A 107 -6.24 -5.83 -12.63
C HIS A 107 -5.39 -5.15 -11.54
N GLY A 108 -6.03 -4.65 -10.48
CA GLY A 108 -5.34 -3.91 -9.42
C GLY A 108 -4.82 -2.53 -9.82
N ARG A 109 -5.39 -1.91 -10.86
CA ARG A 109 -5.09 -0.54 -11.32
C ARG A 109 -6.36 0.31 -11.28
N GLY A 110 -6.41 1.26 -10.36
CA GLY A 110 -7.65 1.98 -10.00
C GLY A 110 -8.20 2.92 -11.09
N ASP A 111 -7.36 3.35 -12.03
CA ASP A 111 -7.76 4.28 -13.09
C ASP A 111 -8.30 3.57 -14.34
N GLN A 112 -8.16 2.25 -14.38
CA GLN A 112 -8.68 1.44 -15.47
C GLN A 112 -10.09 0.99 -15.12
N LYS A 113 -11.08 1.57 -15.82
CA LYS A 113 -12.50 1.19 -15.71
C LYS A 113 -12.88 0.21 -16.79
#